data_AF-A0A7M3S7J7-F1
#
_entry.id   AF-A0A7M3S7J7-F1
#
_cell.length_a   1.000
_cell.length_b   1.000
_cell.length_c   1.000
_cell.angle_alpha   90.00
_cell.angle_beta   90.00
_cell.angle_gamma   90.00
#
_symmetry.space_group_name_H-M   'P 1'
#
loop_
_entity.id
_entity.type
_entity.pdbx_description
1 polymer ?
#
loop_
_entity_poly.entity_id
_entity_poly.type
_entity_poly.pdbx_seq_one_letter_code
_entity_poly.pdbx_strand_id
1 'polypeptide(L)'
;SALTVQRSAAWEEAVLAALNRHIGLRHNAGHETKVQYRAVLEKHLVGILLLVFVRSDHWDHVKEVKGATAGVGIMGMMGNKGGASVRLKFYSSTLCFVCAHLAAHRENVAGRNADYLNILNKIQFENADETAATGPDMRFWTSEPSILNHDFVFWIGDLNYRIQDTLTTEEVFLLAESGRSLNKLAQHDQLIIERQRGNVLKGFEEGPLNFRPTYKFQAGTPNYEKRPEKKLRAPAWCDRVLWKAKNPGDVKLHGYTSIPALDLSDHKPVQADFDIQVEYQVEGKKTEV
;
A
#
# COMPACT_ATOMS: atom_id res chain seq x y z
N SER A 1 -1.72 -16.07 14.95
CA SER A 1 -2.00 -17.47 15.39
C SER A 1 -1.58 -18.42 14.27
N ALA A 2 -1.48 -19.73 14.52
CA ALA A 2 -1.13 -20.71 13.46
C ALA A 2 -2.06 -20.63 12.23
N LEU A 3 -3.36 -20.37 12.47
CA LEU A 3 -4.36 -20.13 11.41
C LEU A 3 -4.05 -18.91 10.54
N THR A 4 -3.53 -17.81 11.11
CA THR A 4 -3.15 -16.62 10.34
C THR A 4 -1.99 -16.93 9.40
N VAL A 5 -0.98 -17.66 9.89
CA VAL A 5 0.20 -18.06 9.10
C VAL A 5 -0.20 -19.00 7.96
N GLN A 6 -1.08 -19.97 8.22
CA GLN A 6 -1.61 -20.85 7.18
C GLN A 6 -2.37 -20.08 6.09
N ARG A 7 -3.16 -19.06 6.48
CA ARG A 7 -3.90 -18.23 5.53
C ARG A 7 -2.99 -17.34 4.69
N SER A 8 -1.95 -16.74 5.28
CA SER A 8 -1.05 -15.90 4.50
C SER A 8 -0.22 -16.71 3.50
N ALA A 9 0.25 -17.91 3.89
CA ALA A 9 0.91 -18.83 2.98
C ALA A 9 0.00 -19.24 1.79
N ALA A 10 -1.28 -19.54 2.05
CA ALA A 10 -2.23 -19.86 0.99
C ALA A 10 -2.45 -18.69 0.00
N TRP A 11 -2.47 -17.45 0.50
CA TRP A 11 -2.55 -16.27 -0.35
C TRP A 11 -1.27 -16.04 -1.15
N GLU A 12 -0.11 -16.19 -0.53
CA GLU A 12 1.18 -16.10 -1.21
C GLU A 12 1.25 -17.09 -2.38
N GLU A 13 0.91 -18.36 -2.13
CA GLU A 13 0.88 -19.41 -3.15
C GLU A 13 -0.10 -19.09 -4.27
N ALA A 14 -1.33 -18.68 -3.94
CA ALA A 14 -2.36 -18.36 -4.93
C ALA A 14 -1.96 -17.18 -5.83
N VAL A 15 -1.41 -16.11 -5.24
CA VAL A 15 -0.95 -14.94 -6.00
C VAL A 15 0.26 -15.28 -6.84
N LEU A 16 1.23 -16.01 -6.29
CA LEU A 16 2.43 -16.42 -7.02
C LEU A 16 2.09 -17.33 -8.21
N ALA A 17 1.17 -18.29 -8.03
CA ALA A 17 0.68 -19.14 -9.10
C ALA A 17 -0.04 -18.34 -10.19
N ALA A 18 -0.83 -17.32 -9.81
CA ALA A 18 -1.48 -16.43 -10.76
C ALA A 18 -0.47 -15.59 -11.54
N LEU A 19 0.51 -14.97 -10.88
CA LEU A 19 1.58 -14.21 -11.52
C LEU A 19 2.37 -15.08 -12.51
N ASN A 20 2.78 -16.28 -12.08
CA ASN A 20 3.58 -17.20 -12.88
C ASN A 20 2.81 -17.85 -14.05
N ARG A 21 1.48 -17.81 -14.03
CA ARG A 21 0.65 -18.22 -15.17
C ARG A 21 0.62 -17.16 -16.27
N HIS A 22 0.77 -15.88 -15.91
CA HIS A 22 0.57 -14.75 -16.83
C HIS A 22 1.88 -14.03 -17.22
N ILE A 23 2.99 -14.32 -16.55
CA ILE A 23 4.31 -13.88 -17.00
C ILE A 23 4.70 -14.70 -18.24
N GLY A 24 4.57 -14.10 -19.43
CA GLY A 24 4.89 -14.77 -20.70
C GLY A 24 6.36 -15.20 -20.80
N LEU A 25 6.73 -15.87 -21.90
CA LEU A 25 8.12 -16.25 -22.18
C LEU A 25 8.95 -15.02 -22.58
N ARG A 26 10.19 -14.92 -22.09
CA ARG A 26 11.16 -13.91 -22.56
C ARG A 26 12.02 -14.57 -23.65
N HIS A 27 11.92 -14.08 -24.88
CA HIS A 27 12.81 -14.50 -25.96
C HIS A 27 14.06 -13.61 -25.98
N ASN A 28 15.20 -14.14 -25.57
CA ASN A 28 16.50 -13.50 -25.77
C ASN A 28 17.44 -14.46 -26.51
N ALA A 29 17.97 -14.02 -27.65
CA ALA A 29 19.09 -14.66 -28.36
C ALA A 29 18.99 -16.19 -28.56
N GLY A 30 17.80 -16.72 -28.88
CA GLY A 30 17.60 -18.14 -29.18
C GLY A 30 17.64 -19.10 -27.99
N HIS A 31 17.66 -18.59 -26.75
CA HIS A 31 17.48 -19.39 -25.53
C HIS A 31 16.20 -18.96 -24.79
N GLU A 32 15.29 -19.91 -24.59
CA GLU A 32 14.13 -19.70 -23.73
C GLU A 32 14.55 -19.85 -22.27
N THR A 33 14.77 -18.72 -21.58
CA THR A 33 14.83 -18.72 -20.12
C THR A 33 13.44 -18.44 -19.57
N LYS A 34 12.89 -19.42 -18.84
CA LYS A 34 11.60 -19.29 -18.18
C LYS A 34 11.73 -18.27 -17.03
N VAL A 35 11.31 -17.03 -17.28
CA VAL A 35 11.20 -16.00 -16.23
C VAL A 35 9.99 -16.32 -15.36
N GLN A 36 10.15 -16.22 -14.04
CA GLN A 36 9.08 -16.43 -13.06
C GLN A 36 9.15 -15.35 -11.99
N TYR A 37 8.02 -14.99 -11.40
CA TYR A 37 8.01 -14.29 -10.12
C TYR A 37 8.47 -15.21 -8.98
N ARG A 38 9.10 -14.59 -7.98
CA ARG A 38 9.52 -15.17 -6.70
C ARG A 38 9.05 -14.26 -5.57
N ALA A 39 8.65 -14.84 -4.45
CA ALA A 39 8.36 -14.08 -3.24
C ALA A 39 9.65 -13.45 -2.68
N VAL A 40 9.62 -12.15 -2.41
CA VAL A 40 10.71 -11.41 -1.76
C VAL A 40 10.52 -11.46 -0.25
N LEU A 41 9.36 -11.00 0.22
CA LEU A 41 9.01 -11.04 1.63
C LEU A 41 7.49 -10.96 1.79
N GLU A 42 6.98 -11.76 2.72
CA GLU A 42 5.65 -11.65 3.28
C GLU A 42 5.72 -10.91 4.62
N LYS A 43 4.76 -10.00 4.85
CA LYS A 43 4.47 -9.46 6.17
C LYS A 43 2.99 -9.34 6.41
N HIS A 44 2.56 -9.74 7.60
CA HIS A 44 1.17 -9.64 8.01
C HIS A 44 1.03 -9.09 9.43
N LEU A 45 -0.10 -8.44 9.68
CA LEU A 45 -0.51 -7.99 11.00
C LEU A 45 -2.02 -8.19 11.15
N VAL A 46 -2.41 -9.18 11.93
CA VAL A 46 -3.82 -9.56 12.16
C VAL A 46 -4.54 -9.88 10.84
N GLY A 47 -5.27 -8.91 10.26
CA GLY A 47 -5.99 -9.05 8.99
C GLY A 47 -5.35 -8.30 7.82
N ILE A 48 -4.17 -7.71 8.02
CA ILE A 48 -3.39 -7.01 7.00
C ILE A 48 -2.36 -7.99 6.46
N LEU A 49 -2.26 -8.11 5.14
CA LEU A 49 -1.26 -8.91 4.45
C LEU A 49 -0.59 -8.06 3.37
N LEU A 50 0.74 -8.02 3.39
CA LEU A 50 1.59 -7.41 2.37
C LEU A 50 2.49 -8.51 1.79
N LEU A 51 2.39 -8.71 0.49
CA LEU A 51 3.20 -9.63 -0.28
C LEU A 51 4.01 -8.84 -1.30
N VAL A 52 5.33 -9.03 -1.31
CA VAL A 52 6.22 -8.43 -2.31
C VAL A 52 6.81 -9.55 -3.15
N PHE A 53 6.67 -9.44 -4.48
CA PHE A 53 7.20 -10.38 -5.45
C PHE A 53 8.15 -9.66 -6.42
N VAL A 54 9.13 -10.40 -6.93
CA VAL A 54 10.07 -9.90 -7.94
C VAL A 54 10.22 -10.95 -9.05
N ARG A 55 10.46 -10.51 -10.28
CA ARG A 55 10.83 -11.44 -11.35
C ARG A 55 12.20 -12.04 -11.11
N SER A 56 12.38 -13.28 -11.53
CA SER A 56 13.57 -14.10 -11.29
C SER A 56 14.80 -13.53 -11.95
N ASP A 57 14.65 -12.82 -13.07
CA ASP A 57 15.74 -12.13 -13.77
C ASP A 57 16.21 -10.84 -13.10
N HIS A 58 15.51 -10.39 -12.04
CA HIS A 58 15.96 -9.29 -11.18
C HIS A 58 16.32 -9.75 -9.76
N TRP A 59 16.26 -11.05 -9.47
CA TRP A 59 16.44 -11.60 -8.12
C TRP A 59 17.77 -11.21 -7.50
N ASP A 60 18.85 -11.28 -8.27
CA ASP A 60 20.20 -10.98 -7.76
C ASP A 60 20.42 -9.50 -7.44
N HIS A 61 19.49 -8.63 -7.84
CA HIS A 61 19.49 -7.19 -7.54
C HIS A 61 18.61 -6.81 -6.34
N VAL A 62 17.96 -7.79 -5.70
CA VAL A 62 17.21 -7.59 -4.45
C VAL A 62 18.14 -7.82 -3.26
N LYS A 63 18.39 -6.80 -2.46
CA LYS A 63 19.27 -6.82 -1.28
C LYS A 63 18.61 -6.12 -0.09
N GLU A 64 19.19 -6.31 1.10
CA GLU A 64 18.80 -5.62 2.34
C GLU A 64 17.29 -5.63 2.63
N VAL A 65 16.66 -6.78 2.39
CA VAL A 65 15.23 -6.98 2.56
C VAL A 65 14.90 -7.04 4.05
N LYS A 66 13.96 -6.20 4.49
CA LYS A 66 13.44 -6.18 5.87
C LYS A 66 11.94 -5.95 5.86
N GLY A 67 11.28 -6.34 6.93
CA GLY A 67 9.87 -6.01 7.10
C GLY A 67 9.50 -5.84 8.57
N ALA A 68 8.54 -4.98 8.81
CA ALA A 68 8.09 -4.58 10.14
C ALA A 68 6.58 -4.41 10.17
N THR A 69 6.00 -4.30 11.37
CA THR A 69 4.57 -4.09 11.56
C THR A 69 4.32 -3.13 12.69
N ALA A 70 3.27 -2.32 12.60
CA ALA A 70 2.83 -1.45 13.68
C ALA A 70 1.33 -1.60 13.92
N GLY A 71 0.94 -2.03 15.12
CA GLY A 71 -0.46 -2.05 15.56
C GLY A 71 -0.92 -0.66 16.02
N VAL A 72 -2.10 -0.24 15.54
CA VAL A 72 -2.75 1.05 15.89
C VAL A 72 -4.22 0.76 16.15
N GLY A 73 -4.56 0.42 17.39
CA GLY A 73 -5.89 -0.06 17.78
C GLY A 73 -6.43 0.65 19.01
N ILE A 74 -7.16 -0.05 19.88
CA ILE A 74 -7.54 0.48 21.20
C ILE A 74 -6.27 1.00 21.88
N MET A 75 -6.31 2.27 22.30
CA MET A 75 -5.18 3.01 22.89
C MET A 75 -3.90 3.04 22.04
N GLY A 76 -4.02 2.94 20.71
CA GLY A 76 -2.89 3.00 19.80
C GLY A 76 -1.92 1.82 19.90
N MET A 77 -2.27 0.73 20.59
CA MET A 77 -1.36 -0.40 20.83
C MET A 77 -1.96 -1.78 20.51
N MET A 78 -3.29 -1.95 20.62
CA MET A 78 -3.90 -3.28 20.49
C MET A 78 -5.18 -3.22 19.65
N GLY A 79 -5.16 -3.78 18.43
CA GLY A 79 -6.34 -3.87 17.57
C GLY A 79 -6.07 -4.48 16.21
N ASN A 80 -7.13 -4.79 15.47
CA ASN A 80 -7.12 -5.33 14.10
C ASN A 80 -6.79 -4.28 13.02
N LYS A 81 -6.03 -3.25 13.40
CA LYS A 81 -5.72 -2.05 12.63
C LYS A 81 -4.22 -1.77 12.79
N GLY A 82 -3.60 -1.22 11.76
CA GLY A 82 -2.14 -1.14 11.72
C GLY A 82 -1.57 -0.96 10.34
N GLY A 83 -0.27 -1.20 10.27
CA GLY A 83 0.48 -1.29 9.03
C GLY A 83 1.41 -2.50 9.04
N ALA A 84 1.55 -3.14 7.88
CA ALA A 84 2.63 -4.08 7.58
C ALA A 84 3.51 -3.43 6.50
N SER A 85 4.83 -3.49 6.67
CA SER A 85 5.78 -2.89 5.75
C SER A 85 6.89 -3.84 5.34
N VAL A 86 7.36 -3.64 4.11
CA VAL A 86 8.53 -4.31 3.54
C VAL A 86 9.40 -3.25 2.89
N ARG A 87 10.68 -3.24 3.21
CA ARG A 87 11.70 -2.48 2.49
C ARG A 87 12.71 -3.40 1.84
N LEU A 88 13.28 -2.93 0.75
CA LEU A 88 14.38 -3.59 0.06
C LEU A 88 15.26 -2.55 -0.64
N LYS A 89 16.51 -2.93 -0.87
CA LYS A 89 17.33 -2.32 -1.90
C LYS A 89 17.11 -3.09 -3.20
N PHE A 90 16.71 -2.39 -4.25
CA PHE A 90 16.52 -2.94 -5.58
C PHE A 90 17.46 -2.23 -6.54
N TYR A 91 18.42 -2.96 -7.09
CA TYR A 91 19.62 -2.39 -7.70
C TYR A 91 20.35 -1.46 -6.70
N SER A 92 20.50 -0.17 -7.02
CA SER A 92 21.10 0.83 -6.12
C SER A 92 20.08 1.72 -5.43
N SER A 93 18.79 1.57 -5.74
CA SER A 93 17.71 2.34 -5.11
C SER A 93 17.03 1.59 -3.97
N THR A 94 16.44 2.33 -3.04
CA THR A 94 15.73 1.83 -1.88
C THR A 94 14.22 2.00 -2.03
N LEU A 95 13.47 0.91 -1.86
CA LEU A 95 12.01 0.88 -1.97
C LEU A 95 11.41 0.50 -0.60
N CYS A 96 10.31 1.15 -0.24
CA CYS A 96 9.52 0.83 0.95
C CYS A 96 8.04 0.74 0.59
N PHE A 97 7.43 -0.41 0.89
CA PHE A 97 6.00 -0.65 0.74
C PHE A 97 5.35 -0.70 2.12
N VAL A 98 4.25 0.02 2.30
CA VAL A 98 3.45 0.04 3.53
C VAL A 98 2.00 -0.28 3.17
N CYS A 99 1.47 -1.38 3.70
CA CYS A 99 0.04 -1.73 3.60
C CYS A 99 -0.63 -1.44 4.93
N ALA A 100 -1.62 -0.55 4.94
CA ALA A 100 -2.30 -0.08 6.14
C ALA A 100 -3.80 -0.40 6.14
N HIS A 101 -4.34 -0.59 7.34
CA HIS A 101 -5.77 -0.63 7.60
C HIS A 101 -6.06 0.29 8.78
N LEU A 102 -6.63 1.47 8.49
CA LEU A 102 -6.80 2.55 9.46
C LEU A 102 -8.21 2.55 10.09
N ALA A 103 -8.40 3.36 11.13
CA ALA A 103 -9.66 3.49 11.86
C ALA A 103 -10.87 3.70 10.94
N ALA A 104 -11.91 2.88 11.14
CA ALA A 104 -13.14 2.95 10.37
C ALA A 104 -14.06 4.09 10.85
N HIS A 105 -15.22 4.20 10.20
CA HIS A 105 -16.31 5.14 10.49
C HIS A 105 -16.11 6.58 9.98
N ARG A 106 -17.18 7.19 9.49
CA ARG A 106 -17.13 8.47 8.73
C ARG A 106 -16.60 9.60 9.59
N GLU A 107 -17.03 9.64 10.84
CA GLU A 107 -16.71 10.62 11.87
C GLU A 107 -15.25 10.56 12.36
N ASN A 108 -14.58 9.40 12.25
CA ASN A 108 -13.30 9.18 12.91
C ASN A 108 -12.08 9.59 12.07
N VAL A 109 -12.09 10.80 11.52
CA VAL A 109 -10.97 11.34 10.72
C VAL A 109 -9.72 11.48 11.60
N ALA A 110 -9.88 12.04 12.81
CA ALA A 110 -8.77 12.20 13.75
C ALA A 110 -8.11 10.86 14.12
N GLY A 111 -8.89 9.79 14.30
CA GLY A 111 -8.35 8.45 14.55
C GLY A 111 -7.53 7.93 13.37
N ARG A 112 -7.97 8.13 12.12
CA ARG A 112 -7.19 7.74 10.93
C ARG A 112 -5.88 8.52 10.81
N ASN A 113 -5.92 9.83 11.08
CA ASN A 113 -4.72 10.66 11.08
C ASN A 113 -3.72 10.18 12.16
N ALA A 114 -4.22 9.88 13.36
CA ALA A 114 -3.42 9.35 14.46
C ALA A 114 -2.84 7.96 14.13
N ASP A 115 -3.62 7.08 13.52
CA ASP A 115 -3.17 5.75 13.08
C ASP A 115 -2.04 5.87 12.05
N TYR A 116 -2.18 6.75 11.06
CA TYR A 116 -1.12 7.05 10.09
C TYR A 116 0.18 7.50 10.78
N LEU A 117 0.10 8.49 11.69
CA LEU A 117 1.27 9.00 12.41
C LEU A 117 1.91 7.92 13.30
N ASN A 118 1.09 7.09 13.95
CA ASN A 118 1.58 6.00 14.77
C ASN A 118 2.31 4.93 13.93
N ILE A 119 1.77 4.54 12.78
CA ILE A 119 2.45 3.61 11.85
C ILE A 119 3.77 4.22 11.40
N LEU A 120 3.75 5.48 10.99
CA LEU A 120 4.92 6.20 10.51
C LEU A 120 6.06 6.21 11.54
N ASN A 121 5.74 6.49 12.81
CA ASN A 121 6.72 6.61 13.88
C ASN A 121 7.21 5.25 14.43
N LYS A 122 6.33 4.25 14.49
CA LYS A 122 6.64 2.94 15.10
C LYS A 122 7.37 1.99 14.16
N ILE A 123 7.18 2.11 12.86
CA ILE A 123 7.87 1.24 11.91
C ILE A 123 9.33 1.67 11.81
N GLN A 124 10.21 0.78 12.28
CA GLN A 124 11.66 0.90 12.20
C GLN A 124 12.22 -0.38 11.57
N PHE A 125 13.17 -0.24 10.65
CA PHE A 125 13.81 -1.36 9.97
C PHE A 125 15.23 -1.59 10.54
N GLU A 126 15.34 -2.14 11.75
CA GLU A 126 16.63 -2.35 12.45
C GLU A 126 17.61 -3.23 11.65
N ASN A 127 18.92 -2.94 11.74
CA ASN A 127 19.99 -3.86 11.37
C ASN A 127 20.21 -4.82 12.56
N ALA A 128 20.09 -6.14 12.34
CA ALA A 128 20.31 -7.12 13.41
C ALA A 128 21.75 -7.08 14.01
N ASP A 129 22.69 -6.44 13.32
CA ASP A 129 24.11 -6.40 13.70
C ASP A 129 24.51 -5.16 14.52
N GLU A 130 23.67 -4.12 14.63
CA GLU A 130 24.02 -2.88 15.35
C GLU A 130 23.66 -2.90 16.85
N THR A 131 22.95 -3.92 17.32
CA THR A 131 22.58 -4.04 18.75
C THR A 131 23.73 -4.48 19.67
N ALA A 132 24.91 -4.78 19.12
CA ALA A 132 26.05 -5.27 19.91
C ALA A 132 27.15 -4.23 20.18
N ALA A 133 27.10 -3.03 19.61
CA ALA A 133 28.15 -2.04 19.82
C ALA A 133 27.61 -0.61 19.94
N THR A 134 27.87 -0.02 21.10
CA THR A 134 27.92 1.41 21.44
C THR A 134 26.67 2.05 22.07
N GLY A 135 26.67 2.04 23.41
CA GLY A 135 26.44 3.23 24.24
C GLY A 135 25.02 3.81 24.39
N PRO A 136 24.80 4.67 25.40
CA PRO A 136 23.53 5.36 25.55
C PRO A 136 23.39 6.42 24.45
N ASP A 137 22.44 6.16 23.56
CA ASP A 137 21.52 7.18 23.07
C ASP A 137 22.05 8.19 22.02
N MET A 138 22.53 7.66 20.89
CA MET A 138 22.63 8.40 19.63
C MET A 138 21.37 8.28 18.73
N ARG A 139 20.30 7.65 19.24
CA ARG A 139 19.04 7.37 18.51
C ARG A 139 18.16 8.59 18.23
N PHE A 140 18.62 9.78 18.66
CA PHE A 140 17.89 11.05 18.57
C PHE A 140 18.25 11.92 17.34
N TRP A 141 19.16 11.48 16.45
CA TRP A 141 19.73 12.33 15.38
C TRP A 141 19.57 11.84 13.94
N THR A 142 18.56 11.01 13.64
CA THR A 142 18.02 10.92 12.26
C THR A 142 16.53 11.22 12.31
N SER A 143 16.16 12.47 12.07
CA SER A 143 14.82 13.03 12.31
C SER A 143 13.75 12.62 11.28
N GLU A 144 14.10 11.81 10.27
CA GLU A 144 13.14 11.28 9.30
C GLU A 144 12.71 9.86 9.70
N PRO A 145 11.39 9.55 9.75
CA PRO A 145 10.89 8.21 10.00
C PRO A 145 11.52 7.20 9.04
N SER A 146 11.82 6.00 9.53
CA SER A 146 12.48 4.93 8.77
C SER A 146 11.84 4.71 7.39
N ILE A 147 10.50 4.79 7.31
CA ILE A 147 9.74 4.69 6.07
C ILE A 147 10.13 5.79 5.07
N LEU A 148 10.18 7.06 5.47
CA LEU A 148 10.34 8.21 4.58
C LEU A 148 11.77 8.39 4.05
N ASN A 149 12.75 7.67 4.60
CA ASN A 149 14.15 7.74 4.18
C ASN A 149 14.47 6.88 2.93
N HIS A 150 13.48 6.27 2.29
CA HIS A 150 13.67 5.47 1.08
C HIS A 150 13.54 6.34 -0.17
N ASP A 151 14.19 5.94 -1.27
CA ASP A 151 14.13 6.64 -2.55
C ASP A 151 12.71 6.61 -3.12
N PHE A 152 12.02 5.48 -2.91
CA PHE A 152 10.61 5.28 -3.26
C PHE A 152 9.84 4.73 -2.07
N VAL A 153 8.69 5.33 -1.78
CA VAL A 153 7.75 4.86 -0.76
C VAL A 153 6.37 4.70 -1.38
N PHE A 154 5.78 3.52 -1.24
CA PHE A 154 4.41 3.23 -1.64
C PHE A 154 3.56 2.96 -0.41
N TRP A 155 2.49 3.74 -0.22
CA TRP A 155 1.55 3.61 0.88
C TRP A 155 0.20 3.17 0.34
N ILE A 156 -0.22 1.96 0.68
CA ILE A 156 -1.39 1.27 0.13
C ILE A 156 -2.32 0.77 1.23
N GLY A 157 -3.55 0.40 0.85
CA GLY A 157 -4.46 -0.37 1.68
C GLY A 157 -5.80 0.31 1.94
N ASP A 158 -6.55 -0.22 2.92
CA ASP A 158 -7.82 0.35 3.37
C ASP A 158 -7.55 1.49 4.36
N LEU A 159 -7.35 2.69 3.80
CA LEU A 159 -7.12 3.90 4.58
C LEU A 159 -8.41 4.42 5.23
N ASN A 160 -9.57 3.85 4.88
CA ASN A 160 -10.86 4.09 5.51
C ASN A 160 -11.38 5.54 5.55
N TYR A 161 -10.74 6.47 4.85
CA TYR A 161 -11.26 7.83 4.66
C TYR A 161 -12.56 7.78 3.85
N ARG A 162 -13.50 8.66 4.21
CA ARG A 162 -14.87 8.66 3.67
C ARG A 162 -15.16 9.97 2.95
N ILE A 163 -16.34 10.06 2.36
CA ILE A 163 -16.90 11.33 1.89
C ILE A 163 -17.41 12.12 3.10
N GLN A 164 -17.09 13.41 3.20
CA GLN A 164 -17.57 14.32 4.25
C GLN A 164 -19.10 14.43 4.25
N ASP A 165 -19.67 14.76 5.41
CA ASP A 165 -21.12 14.90 5.67
C ASP A 165 -21.76 16.18 5.10
N THR A 166 -20.97 17.00 4.41
CA THR A 166 -21.47 18.07 3.54
C THR A 166 -22.32 17.56 2.37
N LEU A 167 -22.27 16.25 2.08
CA LEU A 167 -23.22 15.56 1.21
C LEU A 167 -24.04 14.54 2.01
N THR A 168 -25.35 14.50 1.76
CA THR A 168 -26.24 13.45 2.27
C THR A 168 -25.84 12.09 1.70
N THR A 169 -26.21 11.02 2.40
CA THR A 169 -25.87 9.65 1.97
C THR A 169 -26.48 9.34 0.59
N GLU A 170 -27.69 9.84 0.35
CA GLU A 170 -28.46 9.71 -0.88
C GLU A 170 -27.76 10.42 -2.05
N GLU A 171 -27.28 11.65 -1.84
CA GLU A 171 -26.50 12.37 -2.86
C GLU A 171 -25.20 11.64 -3.21
N VAL A 172 -24.50 11.08 -2.22
CA VAL A 172 -23.29 10.29 -2.46
C VAL A 172 -23.61 9.07 -3.32
N PHE A 173 -24.71 8.36 -3.04
CA PHE A 173 -25.14 7.24 -3.89
C PHE A 173 -25.40 7.68 -5.33
N LEU A 174 -26.17 8.76 -5.53
CA LEU A 174 -26.49 9.28 -6.86
C LEU A 174 -25.21 9.61 -7.65
N LEU A 175 -24.26 10.31 -7.02
CA LEU A 175 -22.99 10.66 -7.66
C LEU A 175 -22.15 9.41 -7.96
N ALA A 176 -22.00 8.50 -6.99
CA ALA A 176 -21.19 7.30 -7.11
C ALA A 176 -21.74 6.30 -8.16
N GLU A 177 -23.05 6.16 -8.27
CA GLU A 177 -23.71 5.28 -9.24
C GLU A 177 -23.73 5.87 -10.64
N SER A 178 -23.88 7.19 -10.75
CA SER A 178 -23.87 7.85 -12.05
C SER A 178 -22.53 7.72 -12.77
N GLY A 179 -21.41 7.62 -12.04
CA GLY A 179 -20.05 7.58 -12.56
C GLY A 179 -19.60 8.84 -13.32
N ARG A 180 -20.48 9.80 -13.58
CA ARG A 180 -20.24 10.98 -14.43
C ARG A 180 -19.70 12.20 -13.69
N SER A 181 -19.81 12.21 -12.36
CA SER A 181 -19.44 13.36 -11.53
C SER A 181 -18.53 12.97 -10.36
N LEU A 182 -17.61 12.03 -10.61
CA LEU A 182 -16.65 11.55 -9.61
C LEU A 182 -15.75 12.69 -9.09
N ASN A 183 -15.37 13.65 -9.94
CA ASN A 183 -14.61 14.83 -9.50
C ASN A 183 -15.36 15.66 -8.46
N LYS A 184 -16.68 15.84 -8.62
CA LYS A 184 -17.50 16.54 -7.61
C LYS A 184 -17.47 15.76 -6.31
N LEU A 185 -17.61 14.44 -6.37
CA LEU A 185 -17.58 13.60 -5.17
C LEU A 185 -16.20 13.62 -4.48
N ALA A 186 -15.11 13.60 -5.26
CA ALA A 186 -13.73 13.64 -4.77
C ALA A 186 -13.38 14.94 -4.03
N GLN A 187 -14.05 16.07 -4.35
CA GLN A 187 -13.90 17.32 -3.60
C GLN A 187 -14.34 17.21 -2.13
N HIS A 188 -15.17 16.21 -1.81
CA HIS A 188 -15.63 15.91 -0.45
C HIS A 188 -14.89 14.71 0.17
N ASP A 189 -13.86 14.17 -0.50
CA ASP A 189 -13.07 13.05 0.03
C ASP A 189 -12.18 13.50 1.19
N GLN A 190 -12.34 12.84 2.34
CA GLN A 190 -11.59 13.21 3.55
C GLN A 190 -10.08 13.05 3.38
N LEU A 191 -9.58 12.05 2.63
CA LEU A 191 -8.14 11.88 2.46
C LEU A 191 -7.53 13.02 1.64
N ILE A 192 -8.18 13.38 0.53
CA ILE A 192 -7.76 14.53 -0.29
C ILE A 192 -7.69 15.79 0.55
N ILE A 193 -8.73 16.07 1.35
CA ILE A 193 -8.82 17.26 2.20
C ILE A 193 -7.73 17.25 3.28
N GLU A 194 -7.52 16.13 3.98
CA GLU A 194 -6.52 16.05 5.05
C GLU A 194 -5.08 16.12 4.51
N ARG A 195 -4.83 15.63 3.30
CA ARG A 195 -3.55 15.82 2.59
C ARG A 195 -3.33 17.26 2.19
N GLN A 196 -4.34 17.95 1.66
CA GLN A 196 -4.27 19.38 1.32
C GLN A 196 -4.01 20.26 2.55
N ARG A 197 -4.56 19.87 3.71
CA ARG A 197 -4.29 20.51 5.01
C ARG A 197 -2.90 20.19 5.57
N GLY A 198 -2.19 19.22 5.00
CA GLY A 198 -0.87 18.79 5.45
C GLY A 198 -0.90 17.89 6.70
N ASN A 199 -2.06 17.35 7.08
CA ASN A 199 -2.21 16.54 8.28
C ASN A 199 -1.66 15.12 8.12
N VAL A 200 -1.71 14.58 6.90
CA VAL A 200 -1.27 13.20 6.59
C VAL A 200 -0.60 13.13 5.23
N LEU A 201 0.29 12.14 5.05
CA LEU A 201 0.91 11.77 3.76
C LEU A 201 1.49 12.98 2.99
N LYS A 202 2.17 13.87 3.72
CA LYS A 202 2.79 15.08 3.16
C LYS A 202 3.87 14.70 2.14
N GLY A 203 3.78 15.29 0.95
CA GLY A 203 4.71 15.05 -0.16
C GLY A 203 4.50 13.69 -0.86
N PHE A 204 3.45 12.94 -0.50
CA PHE A 204 3.00 11.84 -1.33
C PHE A 204 2.11 12.37 -2.46
N GLU A 205 2.11 11.66 -3.57
CA GLU A 205 1.25 11.81 -4.73
C GLU A 205 0.19 10.72 -4.77
N GLU A 206 -0.88 10.98 -5.52
CA GLU A 206 -1.94 10.01 -5.80
C GLU A 206 -2.53 10.29 -7.17
N GLY A 207 -2.91 9.24 -7.91
CA GLY A 207 -3.57 9.37 -9.20
C GLY A 207 -5.00 9.91 -9.09
N PRO A 208 -5.60 10.38 -10.19
CA PRO A 208 -6.98 10.84 -10.19
C PRO A 208 -7.96 9.68 -9.90
N LEU A 209 -8.97 9.93 -9.07
CA LEU A 209 -10.03 8.98 -8.72
C LEU A 209 -11.09 8.87 -9.84
N ASN A 210 -10.66 8.39 -11.01
CA ASN A 210 -11.51 8.22 -12.20
C ASN A 210 -12.35 6.93 -12.18
N PHE A 211 -12.39 6.23 -11.05
CA PHE A 211 -13.15 5.00 -10.83
C PHE A 211 -14.14 5.19 -9.67
N ARG A 212 -15.24 4.43 -9.67
CA ARG A 212 -16.29 4.55 -8.66
C ARG A 212 -15.75 4.23 -7.25
N PRO A 213 -16.31 4.85 -6.18
CA PRO A 213 -15.99 4.51 -4.80
C PRO A 213 -16.02 2.99 -4.56
N THR A 214 -14.99 2.47 -3.90
CA THR A 214 -14.70 1.03 -3.79
C THR A 214 -15.42 0.34 -2.65
N TYR A 215 -16.07 1.11 -1.77
CA TYR A 215 -16.84 0.66 -0.62
C TYR A 215 -18.17 1.42 -0.57
N LYS A 216 -19.30 0.91 -0.06
CA LYS A 216 -19.56 -0.45 0.42
C LYS A 216 -20.48 -1.20 -0.54
N PHE A 217 -20.05 -2.33 -1.06
CA PHE A 217 -20.83 -3.19 -1.94
C PHE A 217 -21.58 -4.29 -1.20
N GLN A 218 -22.58 -4.87 -1.85
CA GLN A 218 -23.10 -6.18 -1.48
C GLN A 218 -22.13 -7.22 -2.04
N ALA A 219 -21.53 -8.04 -1.17
CA ALA A 219 -20.59 -9.08 -1.57
C ALA A 219 -21.22 -10.03 -2.60
N GLY A 220 -20.46 -10.38 -3.62
CA GLY A 220 -20.88 -11.17 -4.79
C GLY A 220 -21.69 -10.39 -5.82
N THR A 221 -21.72 -9.05 -5.75
CA THR A 221 -22.51 -8.23 -6.68
C THR A 221 -21.78 -6.94 -7.11
N PRO A 222 -22.21 -6.31 -8.22
CA PRO A 222 -21.75 -4.96 -8.61
C PRO A 222 -22.50 -3.83 -7.89
N ASN A 223 -23.44 -4.14 -6.99
CA ASN A 223 -24.35 -3.17 -6.40
C ASN A 223 -23.84 -2.66 -5.05
N TYR A 224 -24.02 -1.36 -4.78
CA TYR A 224 -23.78 -0.86 -3.44
C TYR A 224 -24.78 -1.43 -2.42
N GLU A 225 -24.35 -1.54 -1.16
CA GLU A 225 -25.18 -2.04 -0.07
C GLU A 225 -26.24 -1.01 0.33
N LYS A 226 -27.47 -1.25 -0.12
CA LYS A 226 -28.67 -0.46 0.16
C LYS A 226 -29.79 -1.29 0.77
N ARG A 227 -29.55 -2.57 1.08
CA ARG A 227 -30.63 -3.44 1.56
C ARG A 227 -31.09 -3.01 2.97
N PRO A 228 -32.41 -2.94 3.23
CA PRO A 228 -32.94 -2.36 4.46
C PRO A 228 -32.44 -3.02 5.76
N GLU A 229 -32.08 -4.30 5.71
CA GLU A 229 -31.55 -5.07 6.85
C GLU A 229 -30.09 -4.75 7.19
N LYS A 230 -29.40 -3.95 6.38
CA LYS A 230 -28.00 -3.56 6.60
C LYS A 230 -27.92 -2.08 6.97
N LYS A 231 -26.99 -1.75 7.87
CA LYS A 231 -26.66 -0.35 8.17
C LYS A 231 -26.19 0.34 6.89
N LEU A 232 -26.95 1.34 6.45
CA LEU A 232 -26.64 2.15 5.28
C LEU A 232 -25.32 2.90 5.50
N ARG A 233 -24.43 2.83 4.52
CA ARG A 233 -23.15 3.55 4.51
C ARG A 233 -22.96 4.21 3.16
N ALA A 234 -22.70 5.51 3.16
CA ALA A 234 -22.37 6.24 1.96
C ALA A 234 -21.14 5.62 1.25
N PRO A 235 -21.18 5.46 -0.07
CA PRO A 235 -20.02 5.03 -0.84
C PRO A 235 -18.76 5.87 -0.58
N ALA A 236 -17.58 5.25 -0.55
CA ALA A 236 -16.30 5.92 -0.28
C ALA A 236 -15.12 5.24 -0.99
N TRP A 237 -14.08 6.01 -1.30
CA TRP A 237 -12.77 5.50 -1.70
C TRP A 237 -11.93 5.20 -0.45
N CYS A 238 -12.22 4.05 0.15
CA CYS A 238 -11.49 3.56 1.31
C CYS A 238 -10.10 3.01 0.92
N ASP A 239 -10.02 2.38 -0.25
CA ASP A 239 -8.85 1.62 -0.73
C ASP A 239 -8.00 2.50 -1.65
N ARG A 240 -6.75 2.77 -1.29
CA ARG A 240 -5.92 3.82 -1.93
C ARG A 240 -4.52 3.34 -2.21
N VAL A 241 -3.89 3.92 -3.24
CA VAL A 241 -2.46 3.76 -3.55
C VAL A 241 -1.83 5.14 -3.69
N LEU A 242 -0.90 5.45 -2.80
CA LEU A 242 -0.13 6.69 -2.80
C LEU A 242 1.35 6.36 -2.91
N TRP A 243 2.13 7.28 -3.49
CA TRP A 243 3.57 7.11 -3.59
C TRP A 243 4.31 8.40 -3.25
N LYS A 244 5.57 8.28 -2.86
CA LYS A 244 6.51 9.37 -2.70
C LYS A 244 7.86 8.94 -3.27
N ALA A 245 8.50 9.82 -4.01
CA ALA A 245 9.86 9.61 -4.49
C ALA A 245 10.77 10.76 -4.05
N LYS A 246 12.05 10.49 -3.82
CA LYS A 246 13.05 11.57 -3.58
C LYS A 246 13.11 12.51 -4.77
N ASN A 247 13.11 11.97 -5.98
CA ASN A 247 12.95 12.73 -7.22
C ASN A 247 11.59 12.38 -7.84
N PRO A 248 10.61 13.30 -7.84
CA PRO A 248 9.29 13.03 -8.41
C PRO A 248 9.32 12.60 -9.89
N GLY A 249 10.31 13.09 -10.66
CA GLY A 249 10.48 12.74 -12.08
C GLY A 249 10.84 11.26 -12.33
N ASP A 250 11.27 10.53 -11.30
CA ASP A 250 11.64 9.12 -11.41
C ASP A 250 10.42 8.18 -11.33
N VAL A 251 9.21 8.71 -11.14
CA VAL A 251 7.98 7.91 -11.07
C VAL A 251 6.98 8.38 -12.11
N LYS A 252 6.47 7.43 -12.90
CA LYS A 252 5.39 7.67 -13.84
C LYS A 252 4.26 6.68 -13.60
N LEU A 253 3.09 7.20 -13.22
CA LEU A 253 1.86 6.42 -13.12
C LEU A 253 1.28 6.17 -14.52
N HIS A 254 0.98 4.91 -14.85
CA HIS A 254 0.31 4.50 -16.09
C HIS A 254 -1.17 4.22 -15.92
N GLY A 255 -1.54 3.62 -14.77
CA GLY A 255 -2.91 3.24 -14.49
C GLY A 255 -3.20 3.34 -13.00
N TYR A 256 -4.39 3.82 -12.64
CA TYR A 256 -4.92 3.79 -11.28
C TYR A 256 -6.43 3.58 -11.34
N THR A 257 -6.89 2.40 -10.94
CA THR A 257 -8.29 2.01 -11.10
C THR A 257 -8.73 0.95 -10.09
N SER A 258 -10.03 0.73 -9.98
CA SER A 258 -10.59 -0.43 -9.29
C SER A 258 -10.90 -1.58 -10.25
N ILE A 259 -10.99 -2.80 -9.72
CA ILE A 259 -11.30 -4.04 -10.45
C ILE A 259 -12.70 -4.52 -10.05
N PRO A 260 -13.78 -3.95 -10.63
CA PRO A 260 -15.15 -4.28 -10.24
C PRO A 260 -15.55 -5.73 -10.55
N ALA A 261 -14.85 -6.38 -11.49
CA ALA A 261 -15.05 -7.78 -11.85
C ALA A 261 -14.73 -8.77 -10.71
N LEU A 262 -13.94 -8.35 -9.72
CA LEU A 262 -13.70 -9.11 -8.50
C LEU A 262 -14.64 -8.61 -7.40
N ASP A 263 -15.67 -9.40 -7.10
CA ASP A 263 -16.81 -8.95 -6.30
C ASP A 263 -17.06 -9.75 -5.02
N LEU A 264 -16.17 -10.68 -4.65
CA LEU A 264 -16.29 -11.51 -3.46
C LEU A 264 -16.37 -10.72 -2.13
N SER A 265 -15.89 -9.49 -2.11
CA SER A 265 -15.86 -8.61 -0.94
C SER A 265 -16.86 -7.45 -1.06
N ASP A 266 -17.17 -6.82 0.07
CA ASP A 266 -17.87 -5.52 0.09
C ASP A 266 -16.95 -4.34 -0.30
N HIS A 267 -15.66 -4.62 -0.55
CA HIS A 267 -14.70 -3.74 -1.20
C HIS A 267 -14.35 -4.23 -2.62
N LYS A 268 -14.03 -3.30 -3.52
CA LYS A 268 -13.46 -3.63 -4.85
C LYS A 268 -11.95 -3.45 -4.83
N PRO A 269 -11.16 -4.43 -5.31
CA PRO A 269 -9.70 -4.29 -5.39
C PRO A 269 -9.29 -3.05 -6.17
N VAL A 270 -8.18 -2.44 -5.76
CA VAL A 270 -7.57 -1.27 -6.41
C VAL A 270 -6.18 -1.64 -6.89
N GLN A 271 -5.82 -1.21 -8.09
CA GLN A 271 -4.50 -1.40 -8.66
C GLN A 271 -3.91 -0.07 -9.11
N ALA A 272 -2.57 0.01 -9.09
CA ALA A 272 -1.83 1.09 -9.70
C ALA A 272 -0.56 0.54 -10.36
N ASP A 273 -0.28 1.01 -11.57
CA ASP A 273 0.83 0.55 -12.41
C ASP A 273 1.80 1.72 -12.63
N PHE A 274 3.09 1.47 -12.40
CA PHE A 274 4.13 2.50 -12.42
C PHE A 274 5.33 2.07 -13.25
N ASP A 275 5.92 3.02 -13.97
CA ASP A 275 7.36 2.99 -14.24
C ASP A 275 8.07 3.72 -13.11
N ILE A 276 9.15 3.11 -12.61
CA ILE A 276 10.10 3.76 -11.70
C ILE A 276 11.51 3.69 -12.28
N GLN A 277 12.24 4.78 -12.20
CA GLN A 277 13.64 4.84 -12.61
C GLN A 277 14.54 4.52 -11.43
N VAL A 278 15.09 3.30 -11.41
CA VAL A 278 16.03 2.86 -10.37
C VAL A 278 17.47 3.06 -10.81
N GLU A 279 18.34 3.39 -9.86
CA GLU A 279 19.76 3.56 -10.09
C GLU A 279 20.47 2.20 -10.16
N TYR A 280 21.54 2.15 -10.97
CA TYR A 280 22.44 1.00 -11.03
C TYR A 280 23.90 1.45 -10.94
N GLN A 281 24.51 1.20 -9.79
CA GLN A 281 25.95 1.37 -9.61
C GLN A 281 26.67 0.11 -10.09
N VAL A 282 27.51 0.26 -11.10
CA VAL A 282 28.46 -0.78 -11.51
C VAL A 282 29.60 -0.74 -10.51
N GLU A 283 29.82 -1.83 -9.77
CA GLU A 283 31.05 -1.97 -8.98
C GLU A 283 32.24 -1.89 -9.94
N GLY A 284 33.00 -0.79 -9.86
CA GLY A 284 34.26 -0.67 -10.59
C GLY A 284 35.15 -1.84 -10.18
N LYS A 285 35.70 -2.57 -11.16
CA LYS A 285 36.76 -3.55 -10.89
C LYS A 285 37.78 -2.85 -10.01
N LYS A 286 37.96 -3.33 -8.78
CA LYS A 286 39.16 -3.01 -8.01
C LYS A 286 40.32 -3.51 -8.89
N THR A 287 40.96 -2.59 -9.60
CA THR A 287 42.24 -2.86 -10.22
C THR A 287 43.16 -3.13 -9.05
N GLU A 288 43.46 -4.41 -8.83
CA GLU A 288 44.60 -4.81 -8.01
C GLU A 288 45.83 -4.14 -8.64
N VAL A 289 46.42 -3.20 -7.90
CA VAL A 289 47.76 -2.66 -8.15
C VAL A 289 48.66 -3.24 -7.07
#